data_AF-A0A2N2HHJ9-F1
#
_entry.id   AF-A0A2N2HHJ9-F1
#
_cell.length_a   1.000
_cell.length_b   1.000
_cell.length_c   1.000
_cell.angle_alpha   90.00
_cell.angle_beta   90.00
_cell.angle_gamma   90.00
#
_symmetry.space_group_name_H-M   'P 1'
#
loop_
_entity.id
_entity.type
_entity.pdbx_description
1 polymer ?
#
loop_
_entity_poly.entity_id
_entity_poly.type
_entity_poly.pdbx_seq_one_letter_code
_entity_poly.pdbx_strand_id
1 'polypeptide(L)'
;GEAGWRAWLSRLARGWMGGAIVGAVAGAVDTLWVRTDVAPGEGAPSLVSLFVSGWGVAAPALTVTALAFALLAILALPSHPASLSRTVAWLRDGASTSQLNRALLLPIGILGAWAWVVASAHASRLLLSTLTDPRAAGFAVAATSALIGMLVLLAGFACFTGLRAGLSSRRRDVRARFQAWWTGAAAIVVVLGMGAWGVTTGSTGGEGGLFGFMGVLKRLELDLRAPMLLLTVGLGAFVAAGPLRRVWAPVAIAIALAPLGLTVRAATALDDAQVAAALERSSPLGKNSLRVLRRLTDRDRDGAAAYFGGGDCDDRNADINPLAVDVPGDGKDQDCSGADLALPDPAVAEPEQPVAVAEQAKRPLPEDLNVILISVDTLRWDMGFMGYPRNITPALDALAAKGVVFESNYAMSSYTGKAIGPMMSGKFPSETHMGWKHYNTYPEKDIMV
;
A
#
# COMPACT_ATOMS: atom_id res chain seq x y z
N GLY A 1 11.92 -3.59 -43.80
CA GLY A 1 11.43 -2.58 -44.76
C GLY A 1 10.57 -1.54 -44.08
N GLU A 2 10.61 -0.30 -44.52
CA GLU A 2 9.93 0.86 -43.90
C GLU A 2 8.43 0.66 -43.64
N ALA A 3 7.75 -0.10 -44.50
CA ALA A 3 6.33 -0.45 -44.32
C ALA A 3 6.05 -1.26 -43.02
N GLY A 4 6.99 -2.09 -42.59
CA GLY A 4 6.88 -2.86 -41.34
C GLY A 4 7.04 -1.98 -40.10
N TRP A 5 7.98 -1.03 -40.14
CA TRP A 5 8.24 -0.11 -39.03
C TRP A 5 7.06 0.83 -38.76
N ARG A 6 6.46 1.40 -39.81
CA ARG A 6 5.25 2.24 -39.67
C ARG A 6 4.05 1.46 -39.11
N ALA A 7 3.90 0.19 -39.51
CA ALA A 7 2.87 -0.68 -38.97
C ALA A 7 3.10 -0.99 -37.47
N TRP A 8 4.35 -1.15 -37.05
CA TRP A 8 4.72 -1.31 -35.64
C TRP A 8 4.41 -0.07 -34.82
N LEU A 9 4.87 1.11 -35.26
CA LEU A 9 4.62 2.37 -34.55
C LEU A 9 3.12 2.67 -34.41
N SER A 10 2.33 2.45 -35.47
CA SER A 10 0.88 2.65 -35.37
C SER A 10 0.22 1.67 -34.40
N ARG A 11 0.67 0.42 -34.33
CA ARG A 11 0.18 -0.55 -33.34
C ARG A 11 0.59 -0.15 -31.91
N LEU A 12 1.82 0.32 -31.73
CA LEU A 12 2.33 0.79 -30.46
C LEU A 12 1.50 1.96 -29.94
N ALA A 13 1.31 2.99 -30.78
CA ALA A 13 0.50 4.16 -30.47
C ALA A 13 -0.93 3.80 -30.03
N ARG A 14 -1.58 2.88 -30.76
CA ARG A 14 -2.94 2.42 -30.43
C ARG A 14 -3.00 1.59 -29.15
N GLY A 15 -2.01 0.74 -28.89
CA GLY A 15 -1.88 0.04 -27.61
C GLY A 15 -1.70 1.02 -26.46
N TRP A 16 -0.80 1.98 -26.62
CA TRP A 16 -0.53 3.02 -25.63
C TRP A 16 -1.77 3.86 -25.32
N MET A 17 -2.52 4.28 -26.35
CA MET A 17 -3.81 4.95 -26.21
C MET A 17 -4.81 4.11 -25.42
N GLY A 18 -4.89 2.82 -25.71
CA GLY A 18 -5.77 1.91 -24.97
C GLY A 18 -5.44 1.82 -23.48
N GLY A 19 -4.15 1.80 -23.16
CA GLY A 19 -3.68 1.88 -21.78
C GLY A 19 -4.08 3.20 -21.11
N ALA A 20 -3.96 4.35 -21.79
CA ALA A 20 -4.40 5.64 -21.25
C ALA A 20 -5.92 5.70 -20.99
N ILE A 21 -6.74 5.12 -21.87
CA ILE A 21 -8.20 5.02 -21.69
C ILE A 21 -8.53 4.16 -20.46
N VAL A 22 -7.89 3.00 -20.32
CA VAL A 22 -8.07 2.15 -19.12
C VAL A 22 -7.49 2.84 -17.87
N GLY A 23 -6.45 3.65 -18.04
CA GLY A 23 -5.85 4.48 -17.00
C GLY A 23 -6.82 5.50 -16.40
N ALA A 24 -7.74 6.05 -17.21
CA ALA A 24 -8.82 6.91 -16.73
C ALA A 24 -9.74 6.18 -15.74
N VAL A 25 -10.11 4.95 -16.09
CA VAL A 25 -10.94 4.09 -15.23
C VAL A 25 -10.18 3.70 -13.97
N ALA A 26 -8.89 3.36 -14.10
CA ALA A 26 -8.03 3.06 -12.96
C ALA A 26 -7.90 4.26 -12.00
N GLY A 27 -7.71 5.48 -12.51
CA GLY A 27 -7.69 6.70 -11.72
C GLY A 27 -9.02 6.99 -11.02
N ALA A 28 -10.15 6.69 -11.68
CA ALA A 28 -11.47 6.83 -11.07
C ALA A 28 -11.68 5.83 -9.92
N VAL A 29 -11.27 4.57 -10.09
CA VAL A 29 -11.31 3.55 -9.03
C VAL A 29 -10.41 3.93 -7.85
N ASP A 30 -9.19 4.40 -8.14
CA ASP A 30 -8.25 4.88 -7.12
C ASP A 30 -8.85 6.04 -6.31
N THR A 31 -9.49 6.99 -6.99
CA THR A 31 -10.20 8.13 -6.37
C THR A 31 -11.36 7.67 -5.48
N LEU A 32 -12.12 6.66 -5.91
CA LEU A 32 -13.22 6.12 -5.12
C LEU A 32 -12.71 5.48 -3.82
N TRP A 33 -11.56 4.79 -3.86
CA TRP A 33 -10.93 4.27 -2.64
C TRP A 33 -10.46 5.38 -1.70
N VAL A 34 -9.85 6.45 -2.23
CA VAL A 34 -9.51 7.62 -1.41
C VAL A 34 -10.75 8.21 -0.76
N ARG A 35 -11.84 8.36 -1.52
CA ARG A 35 -13.09 8.92 -1.00
C ARG A 35 -13.70 8.08 0.11
N THR A 36 -13.59 6.75 0.07
CA THR A 36 -14.13 5.88 1.13
C THR A 36 -13.35 5.97 2.44
N ASP A 37 -12.08 6.37 2.37
CA ASP A 37 -11.19 6.46 3.55
C ASP A 37 -11.18 7.86 4.18
N VAL A 38 -11.62 8.89 3.46
CA VAL A 38 -11.75 10.26 3.98
C VAL A 38 -13.09 10.41 4.71
N ALA A 39 -13.03 10.75 6.00
CA ALA A 39 -14.23 10.97 6.81
C ALA A 39 -15.13 12.09 6.22
N PRO A 40 -16.46 11.90 6.15
CA PRO A 40 -17.35 12.97 5.72
C PRO A 40 -17.39 14.08 6.77
N GLY A 41 -17.09 15.31 6.37
CA GLY A 41 -17.08 16.50 7.22
C GLY A 41 -16.94 17.80 6.41
N GLU A 42 -17.11 18.93 7.09
CA GLU A 42 -16.81 20.25 6.51
C GLU A 42 -15.32 20.30 6.13
N GLY A 43 -15.03 20.59 4.86
CA GLY A 43 -13.66 20.53 4.32
C GLY A 43 -13.26 19.20 3.68
N ALA A 44 -14.17 18.26 3.42
CA ALA A 44 -13.79 17.10 2.60
C ALA A 44 -13.58 17.52 1.13
N PRO A 45 -12.45 17.18 0.49
CA PRO A 45 -12.18 17.58 -0.89
C PRO A 45 -13.21 16.97 -1.85
N SER A 46 -13.57 17.75 -2.88
CA SER A 46 -14.54 17.32 -3.90
C SER A 46 -14.06 16.08 -4.66
N LEU A 47 -15.00 15.25 -5.16
CA LEU A 47 -14.66 14.11 -6.00
C LEU A 47 -13.88 14.50 -7.26
N VAL A 48 -14.18 15.67 -7.83
CA VAL A 48 -13.52 16.17 -9.04
C VAL A 48 -12.08 16.59 -8.73
N SER A 49 -11.83 17.29 -7.62
CA SER A 49 -10.47 17.67 -7.22
C SER A 49 -9.62 16.45 -6.89
N LEU A 50 -10.17 15.48 -6.16
CA LEU A 50 -9.49 14.20 -5.90
C LEU A 50 -9.18 13.44 -7.20
N PHE A 51 -10.13 13.37 -8.13
CA PHE A 51 -9.92 12.68 -9.40
C PHE A 51 -8.85 13.34 -10.26
N VAL A 52 -8.93 14.66 -10.43
CA VAL A 52 -8.00 15.38 -11.30
C VAL A 52 -6.58 15.38 -10.72
N SER A 53 -6.43 15.63 -9.41
CA SER A 53 -5.12 15.62 -8.76
C SER A 53 -4.59 14.20 -8.61
N GLY A 54 -5.42 13.23 -8.20
CA GLY A 54 -5.02 11.83 -8.04
C GLY A 54 -4.62 11.18 -9.36
N TRP A 55 -5.41 11.37 -10.44
CA TRP A 55 -5.02 10.89 -11.76
C TRP A 55 -3.81 11.64 -12.30
N GLY A 56 -3.71 12.95 -12.10
CA GLY A 56 -2.52 13.71 -12.48
C GLY A 56 -1.23 13.18 -11.86
N VAL A 57 -1.28 12.86 -10.57
CA VAL A 57 -0.17 12.24 -9.82
C VAL A 57 0.16 10.83 -10.35
N ALA A 58 -0.85 9.99 -10.61
CA ALA A 58 -0.63 8.62 -11.07
C ALA A 58 -0.29 8.51 -12.56
N ALA A 59 -0.63 9.52 -13.37
CA ALA A 59 -0.54 9.51 -14.82
C ALA A 59 0.85 9.11 -15.36
N PRO A 60 1.99 9.59 -14.83
CA PRO A 60 3.31 9.18 -15.32
C PRO A 60 3.54 7.67 -15.21
N ALA A 61 3.23 7.08 -14.05
CA ALA A 61 3.37 5.64 -13.82
C ALA A 61 2.43 4.83 -14.73
N LEU A 62 1.18 5.28 -14.89
CA LEU A 62 0.20 4.64 -15.77
C LEU A 62 0.62 4.70 -17.25
N THR A 63 1.10 5.86 -17.70
CA THR A 63 1.54 6.10 -19.08
C THR A 63 2.77 5.26 -19.43
N VAL A 64 3.75 5.18 -18.53
CA VAL A 64 4.95 4.33 -18.71
C VAL A 64 4.56 2.84 -18.74
N THR A 65 3.69 2.42 -17.83
CA THR A 65 3.20 1.03 -17.78
C THR A 65 2.44 0.65 -19.05
N ALA A 66 1.57 1.52 -19.53
CA ALA A 66 0.84 1.34 -20.77
C ALA A 66 1.79 1.22 -21.97
N LEU A 67 2.82 2.05 -22.05
CA LEU A 67 3.83 1.99 -23.11
C LEU A 67 4.61 0.66 -23.06
N ALA A 68 5.06 0.26 -21.87
CA ALA A 68 5.80 -0.99 -21.67
C ALA A 68 4.99 -2.22 -22.10
N PHE A 69 3.70 -2.29 -21.74
CA PHE A 69 2.85 -3.40 -22.16
C PHE A 69 2.46 -3.34 -23.65
N ALA A 70 2.32 -2.15 -24.22
CA ALA A 70 2.11 -2.00 -25.66
C ALA A 70 3.34 -2.46 -26.46
N LEU A 71 4.56 -2.18 -25.96
CA LEU A 71 5.81 -2.72 -26.50
C LEU A 71 5.86 -4.24 -26.34
N LEU A 72 5.54 -4.76 -25.15
CA LEU A 72 5.50 -6.20 -24.88
C LEU A 72 4.52 -6.92 -25.82
N ALA A 73 3.35 -6.34 -26.10
CA ALA A 73 2.39 -6.92 -27.04
C ALA A 73 2.95 -7.03 -28.45
N ILE A 74 3.78 -6.09 -28.87
CA ILE A 74 4.43 -6.12 -30.18
C ILE A 74 5.55 -7.16 -30.20
N LEU A 75 6.36 -7.24 -29.14
CA LEU A 75 7.44 -8.23 -29.02
C LEU A 75 6.90 -9.66 -28.96
N ALA A 76 5.82 -9.88 -28.20
CA ALA A 76 5.20 -11.19 -28.04
C ALA A 76 4.41 -11.61 -29.30
N LEU A 77 3.78 -10.66 -29.99
CA LEU A 77 2.94 -10.92 -31.17
C LEU A 77 3.34 -10.02 -32.35
N PRO A 78 4.50 -10.29 -32.98
CA PRO A 78 5.06 -9.40 -34.00
C PRO A 78 4.17 -9.30 -35.25
N SER A 79 3.49 -10.39 -35.63
CA SER A 79 2.71 -10.45 -36.88
C SER A 79 1.28 -9.93 -36.76
N HIS A 80 0.70 -9.87 -35.56
CA HIS A 80 -0.70 -9.50 -35.40
C HIS A 80 -1.00 -8.90 -34.01
N PRO A 81 -1.97 -7.99 -33.87
CA PRO A 81 -2.34 -7.46 -32.56
C PRO A 81 -3.03 -8.53 -31.72
N ALA A 82 -2.82 -8.49 -30.39
CA ALA A 82 -3.61 -9.28 -29.45
C ALA A 82 -5.10 -8.99 -29.65
N SER A 83 -5.92 -10.02 -29.54
CA SER A 83 -7.36 -9.92 -29.79
C SER A 83 -8.07 -10.98 -28.98
N LEU A 84 -8.86 -10.50 -28.01
CA LEU A 84 -9.62 -11.37 -27.12
C LEU A 84 -10.62 -12.23 -27.91
N SER A 85 -11.23 -11.68 -28.95
CA SER A 85 -12.12 -12.42 -29.86
C SER A 85 -11.39 -13.52 -30.63
N ARG A 86 -10.15 -13.31 -31.09
CA ARG A 86 -9.34 -14.36 -31.73
C ARG A 86 -8.93 -15.44 -30.74
N THR A 87 -8.56 -15.08 -29.51
CA THR A 87 -8.25 -16.05 -28.46
C THR A 87 -9.48 -16.91 -28.12
N VAL A 88 -10.64 -16.29 -27.96
CA VAL A 88 -11.91 -17.00 -27.72
C VAL A 88 -12.30 -17.86 -28.92
N ALA A 89 -12.13 -17.37 -30.14
CA ALA A 89 -12.38 -18.15 -31.36
C ALA A 89 -11.44 -19.36 -31.42
N TRP A 90 -10.14 -19.20 -31.14
CA TRP A 90 -9.19 -20.30 -31.06
C TRP A 90 -9.53 -21.32 -29.97
N LEU A 91 -10.05 -20.88 -28.82
CA LEU A 91 -10.55 -21.78 -27.78
C LEU A 91 -11.81 -22.55 -28.20
N ARG A 92 -12.57 -22.03 -29.16
CA ARG A 92 -13.76 -22.66 -29.74
C ARG A 92 -13.44 -23.54 -30.96
N ASP A 93 -12.38 -23.22 -31.70
CA ASP A 93 -12.09 -23.79 -33.02
C ASP A 93 -11.09 -24.95 -32.98
N GLY A 94 -11.36 -26.02 -33.74
CA GLY A 94 -10.51 -27.20 -33.85
C GLY A 94 -11.27 -28.54 -33.86
N ALA A 95 -10.60 -29.60 -34.33
CA ALA A 95 -11.16 -30.94 -34.34
C ALA A 95 -11.57 -31.40 -32.92
N SER A 96 -12.64 -32.19 -32.80
CA SER A 96 -13.26 -32.57 -31.52
C SER A 96 -12.27 -33.07 -30.45
N THR A 97 -11.22 -33.79 -30.85
CA THR A 97 -10.17 -34.29 -29.95
C THR A 97 -9.27 -33.18 -29.39
N SER A 98 -8.87 -32.22 -30.21
CA SER A 98 -8.03 -31.08 -29.81
C SER A 98 -8.77 -30.13 -28.86
N GLN A 99 -10.07 -29.94 -29.11
CA GLN A 99 -10.96 -29.15 -28.27
C GLN A 99 -11.16 -29.80 -26.90
N LEU A 100 -11.43 -31.12 -26.87
CA LEU A 100 -11.58 -31.88 -25.63
C LEU A 100 -10.31 -31.79 -24.77
N ASN A 101 -9.12 -31.93 -25.37
CA ASN A 101 -7.87 -31.82 -24.61
C ASN A 101 -7.72 -30.46 -23.94
N ARG A 102 -7.99 -29.37 -24.66
CA ARG A 102 -7.93 -28.01 -24.10
C ARG A 102 -8.95 -27.82 -22.99
N ALA A 103 -10.17 -28.35 -23.17
CA ALA A 103 -11.24 -28.26 -22.17
C ALA A 103 -10.96 -29.03 -20.87
N LEU A 104 -10.06 -30.00 -20.90
CA LEU A 104 -9.60 -30.69 -19.70
C LEU A 104 -8.34 -30.03 -19.12
N LEU A 105 -7.34 -29.71 -19.96
CA LEU A 105 -6.06 -29.17 -19.49
C LEU A 105 -6.18 -27.79 -18.85
N LEU A 106 -7.02 -26.90 -19.38
CA LEU A 106 -7.21 -25.55 -18.83
C LEU A 106 -7.69 -25.56 -17.37
N PRO A 107 -8.84 -26.16 -17.03
CA PRO A 107 -9.30 -26.18 -15.64
C PRO A 107 -8.37 -26.98 -14.72
N ILE A 108 -7.79 -28.10 -15.19
CA ILE A 108 -6.82 -28.88 -14.39
C ILE A 108 -5.58 -28.04 -14.06
N GLY A 109 -5.05 -27.30 -15.05
CA GLY A 109 -3.90 -26.44 -14.84
C GLY A 109 -4.19 -25.28 -13.88
N ILE A 110 -5.34 -24.62 -14.03
CA ILE A 110 -5.76 -23.51 -13.16
C ILE A 110 -5.97 -23.99 -11.71
N LEU A 111 -6.75 -25.05 -11.52
CA LEU A 111 -7.02 -25.62 -10.19
C LEU A 111 -5.75 -26.24 -9.58
N GLY A 112 -4.91 -26.87 -10.40
CA GLY A 112 -3.62 -27.40 -9.97
C GLY A 112 -2.69 -26.28 -9.48
N ALA A 113 -2.53 -25.21 -10.26
CA ALA A 113 -1.73 -24.05 -9.84
C ALA A 113 -2.25 -23.45 -8.53
N TRP A 114 -3.57 -23.34 -8.36
CA TRP A 114 -4.16 -22.90 -7.09
C TRP A 114 -3.85 -23.87 -5.94
N ALA A 115 -4.03 -25.19 -6.15
CA ALA A 115 -3.71 -26.20 -5.15
C ALA A 115 -2.22 -26.16 -4.76
N TRP A 116 -1.33 -25.92 -5.72
CA TRP A 116 0.10 -25.71 -5.46
C TRP A 116 0.33 -24.50 -4.55
N VAL A 117 -0.26 -23.34 -4.87
CA VAL A 117 -0.15 -22.13 -4.01
C VAL A 117 -0.64 -22.40 -2.59
N VAL A 118 -1.81 -23.01 -2.44
CA VAL A 118 -2.41 -23.30 -1.13
C VAL A 118 -1.53 -24.26 -0.32
N ALA A 119 -1.13 -25.38 -0.92
CA ALA A 119 -0.28 -26.37 -0.25
C ALA A 119 1.09 -25.78 0.13
N SER A 120 1.71 -25.02 -0.78
CA SER A 120 2.98 -24.35 -0.51
C SER A 120 2.85 -23.31 0.61
N ALA A 121 1.76 -22.54 0.68
CA ALA A 121 1.54 -21.57 1.75
C ALA A 121 1.47 -22.24 3.14
N HIS A 122 0.72 -23.34 3.26
CA HIS A 122 0.63 -24.09 4.52
C HIS A 122 1.95 -24.76 4.90
N ALA A 123 2.61 -25.39 3.94
CA ALA A 123 3.92 -25.99 4.17
C ALA A 123 4.95 -24.93 4.61
N SER A 124 4.95 -23.76 3.97
CA SER A 124 5.86 -22.67 4.32
C SER A 124 5.62 -22.15 5.72
N ARG A 125 4.36 -22.03 6.15
CA ARG A 125 4.02 -21.60 7.51
C ARG A 125 4.57 -22.55 8.57
N LEU A 126 4.45 -23.86 8.34
CA LEU A 126 4.99 -24.88 9.23
C LEU A 126 6.53 -24.85 9.29
N LEU A 127 7.17 -24.73 8.12
CA LEU A 127 8.63 -24.67 8.03
C LEU A 127 9.19 -23.41 8.72
N LEU A 128 8.56 -22.25 8.50
CA LEU A 128 8.97 -20.99 9.12
C LEU A 128 8.72 -20.96 10.63
N SER A 129 7.76 -21.74 11.14
CA SER A 129 7.55 -21.86 12.59
C SER A 129 8.55 -22.80 13.29
N THR A 130 9.25 -23.65 12.53
CA THR A 130 10.13 -24.69 13.09
C THR A 130 11.61 -24.41 12.86
N LEU A 131 11.97 -23.76 11.76
CA LEU A 131 13.35 -23.44 11.41
C LEU A 131 13.71 -22.02 11.86
N THR A 132 14.76 -21.89 12.67
CA THR A 132 15.25 -20.60 13.19
C THR A 132 16.33 -19.97 12.31
N ASP A 133 17.07 -20.75 11.50
CA ASP A 133 18.04 -20.22 10.53
C ASP A 133 17.33 -19.75 9.24
N PRO A 134 17.42 -18.45 8.88
CA PRO A 134 16.75 -17.91 7.69
C PRO A 134 17.17 -18.58 6.38
N ARG A 135 18.43 -19.00 6.24
CA ARG A 135 18.92 -19.62 5.00
C ARG A 135 18.37 -21.03 4.84
N ALA A 136 18.44 -21.84 5.89
CA ALA A 136 17.82 -23.16 5.92
C ALA A 136 16.30 -23.09 5.70
N ALA A 137 15.61 -22.13 6.34
CA ALA A 137 14.18 -21.93 6.15
C ALA A 137 13.83 -21.57 4.70
N GLY A 138 14.58 -20.64 4.09
CA GLY A 138 14.38 -20.25 2.69
C GLY A 138 14.60 -21.41 1.72
N PHE A 139 15.66 -22.21 1.91
CA PHE A 139 15.92 -23.39 1.09
C PHE A 139 14.83 -24.45 1.25
N ALA A 140 14.42 -24.75 2.48
CA ALA A 140 13.36 -25.72 2.76
C ALA A 140 12.04 -25.31 2.11
N VAL A 141 11.64 -24.05 2.24
CA VAL A 141 10.43 -23.52 1.59
C VAL A 141 10.50 -23.68 0.07
N ALA A 142 11.64 -23.35 -0.55
CA ALA A 142 11.82 -23.48 -1.99
C ALA A 142 11.75 -24.96 -2.45
N ALA A 143 12.49 -25.85 -1.78
CA ALA A 143 12.53 -27.27 -2.10
C ALA A 143 11.16 -27.95 -1.91
N THR A 144 10.48 -27.67 -0.79
CA THR A 144 9.14 -28.20 -0.51
C THR A 144 8.12 -27.66 -1.50
N SER A 145 8.15 -26.37 -1.85
CA SER A 145 7.26 -25.82 -2.87
C SER A 145 7.50 -26.47 -4.23
N ALA A 146 8.76 -26.70 -4.64
CA ALA A 146 9.07 -27.38 -5.90
C ALA A 146 8.56 -28.83 -5.92
N LEU A 147 8.71 -29.57 -4.81
CA LEU A 147 8.19 -30.93 -4.67
C LEU A 147 6.66 -30.97 -4.76
N ILE A 148 5.96 -30.06 -4.07
CA ILE A 148 4.50 -29.93 -4.16
C ILE A 148 4.09 -29.64 -5.62
N GLY A 149 4.77 -28.71 -6.29
CA GLY A 149 4.50 -28.39 -7.69
C GLY A 149 4.66 -29.61 -8.60
N MET A 150 5.71 -30.40 -8.42
CA MET A 150 5.91 -31.66 -9.16
C MET A 150 4.78 -32.66 -8.91
N LEU A 151 4.38 -32.86 -7.65
CA LEU A 151 3.28 -33.77 -7.29
C LEU A 151 1.94 -33.32 -7.89
N VAL A 152 1.66 -32.02 -7.87
CA VAL A 152 0.46 -31.43 -8.49
C VAL A 152 0.48 -31.64 -10.01
N LEU A 153 1.63 -31.48 -10.67
CA LEU A 153 1.76 -31.76 -12.10
C LEU A 153 1.51 -33.23 -12.43
N LEU A 154 2.05 -34.16 -11.64
CA LEU A 154 1.83 -35.60 -11.80
C LEU A 154 0.35 -35.96 -11.58
N ALA A 155 -0.27 -35.44 -10.53
CA ALA A 155 -1.69 -35.64 -10.25
C ALA A 155 -2.58 -35.03 -11.35
N GLY A 156 -2.23 -33.84 -11.85
CA GLY A 156 -2.91 -33.19 -12.96
C GLY A 156 -2.80 -33.99 -14.26
N PHE A 157 -1.63 -34.55 -14.56
CA PHE A 157 -1.41 -35.43 -15.70
C PHE A 157 -2.23 -36.73 -15.60
N ALA A 158 -2.22 -37.39 -14.44
CA ALA A 158 -3.03 -38.59 -14.20
C ALA A 158 -4.54 -38.31 -14.30
N CYS A 159 -5.00 -37.18 -13.75
CA CYS A 159 -6.38 -36.73 -13.88
C CYS A 159 -6.74 -36.47 -15.35
N PHE A 160 -5.86 -35.80 -16.10
CA PHE A 160 -6.05 -35.53 -17.51
C PHE A 160 -6.16 -36.81 -18.34
N THR A 161 -5.25 -37.77 -18.17
CA THR A 161 -5.26 -39.03 -18.93
C THR A 161 -6.51 -39.86 -18.62
N GLY A 162 -6.90 -39.96 -17.34
CA GLY A 162 -8.11 -40.66 -16.92
C GLY A 162 -9.40 -40.03 -17.48
N LEU A 163 -9.56 -38.71 -17.30
CA LEU A 163 -10.72 -37.97 -17.83
C LEU A 163 -10.77 -38.03 -19.35
N ARG A 164 -9.64 -37.87 -20.03
CA ARG A 164 -9.55 -37.97 -21.48
C ARG A 164 -9.96 -39.36 -21.97
N ALA A 165 -9.44 -40.42 -21.36
CA ALA A 165 -9.81 -41.80 -21.73
C ALA A 165 -11.32 -42.02 -21.56
N GLY A 166 -11.88 -41.63 -20.42
CA GLY A 166 -13.32 -41.78 -20.13
C GLY A 166 -14.24 -40.94 -21.01
N LEU A 167 -13.81 -39.74 -21.44
CA LEU A 167 -14.59 -38.87 -22.33
C LEU A 167 -14.41 -39.21 -23.81
N SER A 168 -13.27 -39.79 -24.20
CA SER A 168 -12.99 -40.17 -25.59
C SER A 168 -13.95 -41.23 -26.12
N SER A 169 -14.43 -42.12 -25.24
CA SER A 169 -15.41 -43.18 -25.56
C SER A 169 -16.87 -42.70 -25.54
N ARG A 170 -17.13 -41.46 -25.13
CA ARG A 170 -18.50 -40.89 -25.05
C ARG A 170 -18.97 -40.33 -26.39
N ARG A 171 -20.30 -40.23 -26.54
CA ARG A 171 -20.95 -39.65 -27.72
C ARG A 171 -20.50 -38.20 -27.98
N ARG A 172 -20.58 -37.78 -29.25
CA ARG A 172 -20.05 -36.48 -29.72
C ARG A 172 -20.76 -35.28 -29.09
N ASP A 173 -22.06 -35.38 -28.83
CA ASP A 173 -22.90 -34.41 -28.13
C ASP A 173 -22.44 -34.18 -26.68
N VAL A 174 -22.06 -35.24 -25.96
CA VAL A 174 -21.52 -35.13 -24.59
C VAL A 174 -20.16 -34.42 -24.61
N ARG A 175 -19.28 -34.78 -25.55
CA ARG A 175 -17.97 -34.13 -25.71
C ARG A 175 -18.11 -32.65 -26.09
N ALA A 176 -19.11 -32.29 -26.89
CA ALA A 176 -19.37 -30.90 -27.30
C ALA A 176 -19.76 -29.97 -26.15
N ARG A 177 -20.21 -30.50 -25.00
CA ARG A 177 -20.48 -29.72 -23.78
C ARG A 177 -19.20 -29.26 -23.07
N PHE A 178 -18.07 -29.93 -23.30
CA PHE A 178 -16.77 -29.58 -22.72
C PHE A 178 -16.03 -28.63 -23.66
N GLN A 179 -16.42 -27.35 -23.61
CA GLN A 179 -15.73 -26.31 -24.36
C GLN A 179 -14.65 -25.64 -23.52
N ALA A 180 -13.47 -25.44 -24.11
CA ALA A 180 -12.30 -24.94 -23.40
C ALA A 180 -12.49 -23.55 -22.78
N TRP A 181 -13.23 -22.67 -23.46
CA TRP A 181 -13.48 -21.32 -22.95
C TRP A 181 -14.34 -21.33 -21.68
N TRP A 182 -15.39 -22.15 -21.61
CA TRP A 182 -16.31 -22.15 -20.47
C TRP A 182 -15.69 -22.91 -19.28
N THR A 183 -15.08 -24.07 -19.53
CA THR A 183 -14.43 -24.88 -18.49
C THR A 183 -13.26 -24.13 -17.83
N GLY A 184 -12.44 -23.45 -18.64
CA GLY A 184 -11.39 -22.56 -18.14
C GLY A 184 -11.97 -21.37 -17.35
N ALA A 185 -13.00 -20.70 -17.88
CA ALA A 185 -13.64 -19.58 -17.18
C ALA A 185 -14.26 -20.00 -15.82
N ALA A 186 -14.91 -21.17 -15.77
CA ALA A 186 -15.46 -21.72 -14.54
C ALA A 186 -14.36 -21.99 -13.50
N ALA A 187 -13.23 -22.57 -13.90
CA ALA A 187 -12.10 -22.78 -13.00
C ALA A 187 -11.53 -21.46 -12.45
N ILE A 188 -11.43 -20.42 -13.28
CA ILE A 188 -11.02 -19.08 -12.83
C ILE A 188 -12.00 -18.53 -11.79
N VAL A 189 -13.31 -18.60 -12.06
CA VAL A 189 -14.34 -18.13 -11.12
C VAL A 189 -14.25 -18.86 -9.79
N VAL A 190 -14.04 -20.18 -9.81
CA VAL A 190 -13.85 -20.99 -8.60
C VAL A 190 -12.61 -20.53 -7.83
N VAL A 191 -11.45 -20.39 -8.48
CA VAL A 191 -10.20 -19.96 -7.83
C VAL A 191 -10.33 -18.54 -7.26
N LEU A 192 -10.91 -17.60 -8.01
CA LEU A 192 -11.16 -16.24 -7.54
C LEU A 192 -12.13 -16.22 -6.36
N GLY A 193 -13.17 -17.06 -6.38
CA GLY A 193 -14.10 -17.21 -5.26
C GLY A 193 -13.42 -17.77 -4.01
N MET A 194 -12.58 -18.79 -4.16
CA MET A 194 -11.79 -19.37 -3.06
C MET A 194 -10.78 -18.36 -2.49
N GLY A 195 -10.11 -17.60 -3.36
CA GLY A 195 -9.20 -16.53 -2.97
C GLY A 195 -9.91 -15.41 -2.22
N ALA A 196 -11.03 -14.90 -2.76
CA ALA A 196 -11.84 -13.87 -2.13
C ALA A 196 -12.39 -14.33 -0.77
N TRP A 197 -12.89 -15.57 -0.68
CA TRP A 197 -13.29 -16.19 0.58
C TRP A 197 -12.14 -16.26 1.57
N GLY A 198 -10.96 -16.71 1.14
CA GLY A 198 -9.76 -16.76 1.97
C GLY A 198 -9.35 -15.39 2.50
N VAL A 199 -9.42 -14.34 1.67
CA VAL A 199 -9.17 -12.97 2.11
C VAL A 199 -10.22 -12.56 3.13
N THR A 200 -11.51 -12.76 2.88
CA THR A 200 -12.57 -12.29 3.77
C THR A 200 -12.55 -12.99 5.13
N THR A 201 -12.39 -14.32 5.15
CA THR A 201 -12.40 -15.11 6.39
C THR A 201 -11.05 -15.18 7.10
N GLY A 202 -9.95 -14.93 6.40
CA GLY A 202 -8.60 -15.03 6.95
C GLY A 202 -8.21 -13.85 7.84
N SER A 203 -7.39 -14.10 8.87
CA SER A 203 -6.76 -13.05 9.69
C SER A 203 -5.50 -12.50 9.02
N THR A 204 -5.02 -11.33 9.46
CA THR A 204 -3.73 -10.77 9.00
C THR A 204 -2.54 -11.65 9.36
N GLY A 205 -2.68 -12.55 10.35
CA GLY A 205 -1.72 -13.60 10.69
C GLY A 205 -1.79 -14.85 9.80
N GLY A 206 -2.70 -14.88 8.82
CA GLY A 206 -2.92 -16.02 7.93
C GLY A 206 -3.71 -17.17 8.55
N GLU A 207 -4.41 -16.94 9.67
CA GLU A 207 -5.30 -17.92 10.30
C GLU A 207 -6.69 -17.89 9.63
N GLY A 208 -7.53 -18.91 9.90
CA GLY A 208 -8.88 -18.98 9.34
C GLY A 208 -9.09 -20.12 8.34
N GLY A 209 -8.53 -21.31 8.62
CA GLY A 209 -8.75 -22.52 7.82
C GLY A 209 -7.89 -22.62 6.57
N LEU A 210 -8.34 -23.43 5.59
CA LEU A 210 -7.54 -23.81 4.42
C LEU A 210 -7.14 -22.63 3.52
N PHE A 211 -7.98 -21.60 3.40
CA PHE A 211 -7.67 -20.41 2.60
C PHE A 211 -7.33 -19.18 3.46
N GLY A 212 -7.28 -19.34 4.79
CA GLY A 212 -7.04 -18.23 5.72
C GLY A 212 -5.69 -17.53 5.53
N PHE A 213 -4.71 -18.20 4.90
CA PHE A 213 -3.41 -17.59 4.55
C PHE A 213 -3.58 -16.36 3.64
N MET A 214 -4.64 -16.30 2.84
CA MET A 214 -4.96 -15.15 2.00
C MET A 214 -5.36 -13.90 2.82
N GLY A 215 -5.70 -14.05 4.10
CA GLY A 215 -5.94 -12.94 5.02
C GLY A 215 -4.72 -12.02 5.22
N VAL A 216 -3.51 -12.49 4.90
CA VAL A 216 -2.29 -11.66 4.87
C VAL A 216 -2.43 -10.50 3.88
N LEU A 217 -3.25 -10.63 2.82
CA LEU A 217 -3.52 -9.55 1.86
C LEU A 217 -4.30 -8.37 2.47
N LYS A 218 -4.82 -8.49 3.70
CA LYS A 218 -5.42 -7.37 4.44
C LYS A 218 -4.38 -6.45 5.08
N ARG A 219 -3.11 -6.85 5.12
CA ARG A 219 -2.02 -6.04 5.67
C ARG A 219 -1.76 -4.83 4.79
N LEU A 220 -1.57 -3.66 5.42
CA LEU A 220 -1.26 -2.41 4.73
C LEU A 220 0.09 -2.49 3.98
N GLU A 221 1.03 -3.29 4.51
CA GLU A 221 2.33 -3.54 3.88
C GLU A 221 2.22 -4.33 2.58
N LEU A 222 1.13 -5.08 2.39
CA LEU A 222 0.90 -5.94 1.22
C LEU A 222 -0.32 -5.47 0.40
N ASP A 223 -0.48 -4.15 0.27
CA ASP A 223 -1.52 -3.53 -0.54
C ASP A 223 -1.31 -3.80 -2.04
N LEU A 224 -2.02 -4.80 -2.57
CA LEU A 224 -1.96 -5.20 -3.98
C LEU A 224 -2.81 -4.33 -4.91
N ARG A 225 -3.51 -3.30 -4.39
CA ARG A 225 -4.37 -2.44 -5.22
C ARG A 225 -3.57 -1.71 -6.29
N ALA A 226 -2.40 -1.16 -5.95
CA ALA A 226 -1.55 -0.45 -6.90
C ALA A 226 -1.02 -1.35 -8.03
N PRO A 227 -0.39 -2.52 -7.73
CA PRO A 227 -0.04 -3.50 -8.76
C PRO A 227 -1.23 -3.94 -9.61
N MET A 228 -2.41 -4.14 -9.02
CA MET A 228 -3.62 -4.53 -9.74
C MET A 228 -4.06 -3.46 -10.75
N LEU A 229 -4.03 -2.18 -10.37
CA LEU A 229 -4.33 -1.08 -11.28
C LEU A 229 -3.32 -0.99 -12.43
N LEU A 230 -2.01 -1.09 -12.14
CA LEU A 230 -0.96 -1.12 -13.16
C LEU A 230 -1.14 -2.29 -14.13
N LEU A 231 -1.41 -3.49 -13.61
CA LEU A 231 -1.66 -4.68 -14.42
C LEU A 231 -2.90 -4.51 -15.29
N THR A 232 -3.97 -3.92 -14.75
CA THR A 232 -5.22 -3.65 -15.51
C THR A 232 -4.95 -2.70 -16.67
N VAL A 233 -4.22 -1.62 -16.43
CA VAL A 233 -3.80 -0.66 -17.46
C VAL A 233 -2.88 -1.32 -18.49
N GLY A 234 -1.91 -2.12 -18.05
CA GLY A 234 -1.01 -2.87 -18.91
C GLY A 234 -1.74 -3.87 -19.81
N LEU A 235 -2.65 -4.68 -19.25
CA LEU A 235 -3.47 -5.61 -20.02
C LEU A 235 -4.38 -4.89 -21.01
N GLY A 236 -4.95 -3.75 -20.60
CA GLY A 236 -5.68 -2.85 -21.49
C GLY A 236 -4.85 -2.43 -22.70
N ALA A 237 -3.63 -1.93 -22.45
CA ALA A 237 -2.70 -1.54 -23.50
C ALA A 237 -2.31 -2.72 -24.42
N PHE A 238 -2.13 -3.90 -23.84
CA PHE A 238 -1.74 -5.11 -24.54
C PHE A 238 -2.77 -5.53 -25.60
N VAL A 239 -4.08 -5.43 -25.29
CA VAL A 239 -5.16 -5.90 -26.18
C VAL A 239 -5.79 -4.81 -27.05
N ALA A 240 -5.55 -3.53 -26.75
CA ALA A 240 -6.29 -2.42 -27.37
C ALA A 240 -5.92 -2.13 -28.83
N ALA A 241 -4.72 -2.51 -29.28
CA ALA A 241 -4.27 -2.22 -30.65
C ALA A 241 -5.17 -2.82 -31.75
N GLY A 242 -5.85 -3.95 -31.47
CA GLY A 242 -6.78 -4.59 -32.39
C GLY A 242 -8.07 -3.79 -32.60
N PRO A 243 -8.87 -3.57 -31.53
CA PRO A 243 -10.09 -2.76 -31.59
C PRO A 243 -9.87 -1.34 -32.12
N LEU A 244 -8.75 -0.70 -31.74
CA LEU A 244 -8.45 0.68 -32.09
C LEU A 244 -7.75 0.83 -33.45
N ARG A 245 -7.73 -0.21 -34.29
CA ARG A 245 -6.99 -0.23 -35.57
C ARG A 245 -7.33 0.90 -36.55
N ARG A 246 -8.51 1.52 -36.42
CA ARG A 246 -8.93 2.64 -37.29
C ARG A 246 -8.41 4.00 -36.86
N VAL A 247 -7.86 4.12 -35.65
CA VAL A 247 -7.36 5.39 -35.11
C VAL A 247 -6.02 5.74 -35.73
N TRP A 248 -5.88 6.98 -36.17
CA TRP A 248 -4.65 7.52 -36.73
C TRP A 248 -3.55 7.62 -35.65
N ALA A 249 -2.33 7.21 -35.97
CA ALA A 249 -1.27 7.04 -34.97
C ALA A 249 -0.90 8.32 -34.20
N PRO A 250 -0.80 9.50 -34.83
CA PRO A 250 -0.57 10.76 -34.10
C PRO A 250 -1.68 11.10 -33.11
N VAL A 251 -2.95 10.87 -33.46
CA VAL A 251 -4.08 11.05 -32.53
C VAL A 251 -3.99 10.08 -31.36
N ALA A 252 -3.61 8.83 -31.62
CA ALA A 252 -3.42 7.83 -30.57
C ALA A 252 -2.29 8.22 -29.61
N ILE A 253 -1.17 8.75 -30.11
CA ILE A 253 -0.09 9.28 -29.27
C ILE A 253 -0.56 10.48 -28.45
N ALA A 254 -1.28 11.43 -29.06
CA ALA A 254 -1.80 12.59 -28.36
C ALA A 254 -2.74 12.19 -27.20
N ILE A 255 -3.65 11.23 -27.43
CA ILE A 255 -4.53 10.71 -26.36
C ILE A 255 -3.73 9.95 -25.30
N ALA A 256 -2.69 9.20 -25.69
CA ALA A 256 -1.85 8.48 -24.75
C ALA A 256 -1.06 9.41 -23.81
N LEU A 257 -0.65 10.59 -24.31
CA LEU A 257 0.10 11.59 -23.57
C LEU A 257 -0.77 12.60 -22.83
N ALA A 258 -2.04 12.78 -23.23
CA ALA A 258 -2.95 13.75 -22.64
C ALA A 258 -3.02 13.71 -21.09
N PRO A 259 -3.01 12.53 -20.42
CA PRO A 259 -3.01 12.47 -18.96
C PRO A 259 -1.82 13.17 -18.28
N LEU A 260 -0.67 13.30 -18.96
CA LEU A 260 0.49 14.01 -18.40
C LEU A 260 0.24 15.52 -18.22
N GLY A 261 -0.70 16.09 -18.97
CA GLY A 261 -1.17 17.46 -18.73
C GLY A 261 -1.81 17.62 -17.36
N LEU A 262 -2.46 16.56 -16.84
CA LEU A 262 -3.00 16.56 -15.48
C LEU A 262 -1.89 16.48 -14.44
N THR A 263 -0.74 15.87 -14.74
CA THR A 263 0.44 15.87 -13.85
C THR A 263 0.97 17.29 -13.65
N VAL A 264 1.03 18.09 -14.73
CA VAL A 264 1.44 19.50 -14.64
C VAL A 264 0.48 20.29 -13.77
N ARG A 265 -0.83 20.07 -13.92
CA ARG A 265 -1.83 20.68 -13.04
C ARG A 265 -1.69 20.20 -11.59
N ALA A 266 -1.46 18.91 -11.38
CA ALA A 266 -1.33 18.32 -10.05
C ALA A 266 -0.09 18.88 -9.30
N ALA A 267 0.96 19.28 -10.01
CA ALA A 267 2.16 19.86 -9.42
C ALA A 267 1.87 21.08 -8.52
N THR A 268 0.85 21.87 -8.84
CA THR A 268 0.43 23.04 -8.03
C THR A 268 -0.94 22.86 -7.37
N ALA A 269 -1.81 21.99 -7.90
CA ALA A 269 -3.12 21.74 -7.30
C ALA A 269 -3.08 20.95 -5.97
N LEU A 270 -1.90 20.51 -5.54
CA LEU A 270 -1.66 19.81 -4.27
C LEU A 270 -1.29 20.75 -3.12
N ASP A 271 -1.27 22.07 -3.35
CA ASP A 271 -1.09 23.06 -2.28
C ASP A 271 -2.32 23.10 -1.34
N ASP A 272 -3.46 22.52 -1.76
CA ASP A 272 -4.55 22.16 -0.87
C ASP A 272 -4.14 20.95 0.00
N ALA A 273 -3.81 21.24 1.26
CA ALA A 273 -3.36 20.27 2.25
C ALA A 273 -4.36 19.11 2.45
N GLN A 274 -5.66 19.32 2.25
CA GLN A 274 -6.67 18.27 2.42
C GLN A 274 -6.63 17.27 1.25
N VAL A 275 -6.43 17.75 0.03
CA VAL A 275 -6.26 16.89 -1.16
C VAL A 275 -4.94 16.12 -1.07
N ALA A 276 -3.85 16.81 -0.73
CA ALA A 276 -2.53 16.17 -0.61
C ALA A 276 -2.52 15.09 0.47
N ALA A 277 -3.03 15.39 1.67
CA ALA A 277 -3.10 14.42 2.76
C ALA A 277 -4.00 13.21 2.42
N ALA A 278 -5.12 13.42 1.72
CA ALA A 278 -6.01 12.35 1.31
C ALA A 278 -5.32 11.39 0.32
N LEU A 279 -4.61 11.92 -0.69
CA LEU A 279 -3.89 11.10 -1.66
C LEU A 279 -2.70 10.38 -1.02
N GLU A 280 -1.92 11.05 -0.17
CA GLU A 280 -0.73 10.46 0.44
C GLU A 280 -1.06 9.31 1.40
N ARG A 281 -2.18 9.44 2.15
CA ARG A 281 -2.62 8.41 3.09
C ARG A 281 -3.35 7.25 2.42
N SER A 282 -4.26 7.56 1.48
CA SER A 282 -5.27 6.60 1.05
C SER A 282 -5.16 6.16 -0.40
N SER A 283 -4.42 6.86 -1.27
CA SER A 283 -4.30 6.46 -2.68
C SER A 283 -3.25 5.35 -2.85
N PRO A 284 -3.63 4.15 -3.33
CA PRO A 284 -2.66 3.09 -3.62
C PRO A 284 -1.57 3.49 -4.62
N LEU A 285 -1.95 4.11 -5.74
CA LEU A 285 -0.99 4.54 -6.77
C LEU A 285 -0.39 5.91 -6.49
N GLY A 286 -1.21 6.84 -6.01
CA GLY A 286 -0.86 8.22 -5.75
C GLY A 286 0.26 8.35 -4.74
N LYS A 287 0.18 7.65 -3.58
CA LYS A 287 1.23 7.72 -2.56
C LYS A 287 2.62 7.33 -3.08
N ASN A 288 2.68 6.28 -3.90
CA ASN A 288 3.94 5.81 -4.48
C ASN A 288 4.44 6.75 -5.58
N SER A 289 3.53 7.27 -6.38
CA SER A 289 3.86 8.21 -7.46
C SER A 289 4.31 9.56 -6.89
N LEU A 290 3.67 10.07 -5.83
CA LEU A 290 4.05 11.29 -5.12
C LEU A 290 5.48 11.21 -4.59
N ARG A 291 5.86 10.10 -3.94
CA ARG A 291 7.24 9.90 -3.47
C ARG A 291 8.27 10.02 -4.59
N VAL A 292 7.96 9.50 -5.77
CA VAL A 292 8.87 9.59 -6.92
C VAL A 292 8.85 11.00 -7.51
N LEU A 293 7.68 11.60 -7.68
CA LEU A 293 7.53 12.94 -8.24
C LEU A 293 8.21 14.01 -7.38
N ARG A 294 7.98 14.00 -6.06
CA ARG A 294 8.64 14.91 -5.12
C ARG A 294 10.16 14.77 -5.18
N ARG A 295 10.69 13.55 -5.16
CA ARG A 295 12.15 13.30 -5.32
C ARG A 295 12.72 13.78 -6.65
N LEU A 296 11.92 13.83 -7.71
CA LEU A 296 12.35 14.33 -9.02
C LEU A 296 12.30 15.86 -9.11
N THR A 297 11.56 16.50 -8.21
CA THR A 297 11.37 17.96 -8.13
C THR A 297 12.00 18.58 -6.87
N ASP A 298 12.80 17.81 -6.14
CA ASP A 298 13.62 18.21 -5.00
C ASP A 298 15.04 18.49 -5.56
N ARG A 299 15.34 19.77 -5.77
CA ARG A 299 16.50 20.20 -6.57
C ARG A 299 17.76 20.31 -5.74
N ASP A 300 17.67 20.76 -4.49
CA ASP A 300 18.78 20.88 -3.55
C ASP A 300 18.94 19.66 -2.62
N ARG A 301 17.97 18.75 -2.61
CA ARG A 301 18.03 17.41 -1.98
C ARG A 301 17.96 17.41 -0.46
N ASP A 302 17.19 18.32 0.11
CA ASP A 302 16.90 18.32 1.55
C ASP A 302 15.72 17.42 1.95
N GLY A 303 15.00 16.88 0.96
CA GLY A 303 13.88 15.96 1.16
C GLY A 303 12.50 16.64 1.15
N ALA A 304 12.44 17.96 0.99
CA ALA A 304 11.25 18.69 0.61
C ALA A 304 11.24 18.93 -0.91
N ALA A 305 10.10 19.29 -1.48
CA ALA A 305 10.01 19.55 -2.92
C ALA A 305 9.15 20.79 -3.18
N ALA A 306 9.55 21.61 -4.16
CA ALA A 306 8.79 22.79 -4.55
C ALA A 306 7.37 22.48 -5.06
N TYR A 307 7.15 21.25 -5.56
CA TYR A 307 5.91 20.85 -6.22
C TYR A 307 5.26 19.63 -5.56
N PHE A 308 4.02 19.36 -5.96
CA PHE A 308 3.22 18.24 -5.48
C PHE A 308 2.96 18.29 -3.97
N GLY A 309 2.77 19.50 -3.43
CA GLY A 309 2.56 19.73 -2.00
C GLY A 309 3.73 19.25 -1.15
N GLY A 310 4.97 19.44 -1.64
CA GLY A 310 6.19 19.16 -0.88
C GLY A 310 6.55 20.28 0.10
N GLY A 311 5.99 21.48 -0.07
CA GLY A 311 6.03 22.56 0.92
C GLY A 311 7.32 23.39 0.93
N ASP A 312 8.23 23.14 0.01
CA ASP A 312 9.49 23.87 -0.08
C ASP A 312 9.31 25.25 -0.73
N CYS A 313 9.72 26.28 0.01
CA CYS A 313 9.62 27.68 -0.38
C CYS A 313 10.89 28.19 -1.10
N ASP A 314 12.05 27.53 -0.98
CA ASP A 314 13.29 27.86 -1.70
C ASP A 314 14.09 26.60 -2.07
N ASP A 315 13.64 25.93 -3.15
CA ASP A 315 14.22 24.74 -3.80
C ASP A 315 15.60 24.97 -4.47
N ARG A 316 16.39 25.90 -3.93
CA ARG A 316 17.78 26.15 -4.29
C ARG A 316 18.68 26.16 -3.05
N ASN A 317 18.11 26.11 -1.86
CA ASN A 317 18.80 26.23 -0.60
C ASN A 317 18.31 25.18 0.39
N ALA A 318 19.10 24.11 0.55
CA ALA A 318 18.81 22.99 1.44
C ALA A 318 18.68 23.35 2.94
N ASP A 319 19.02 24.59 3.33
CA ASP A 319 18.83 25.10 4.69
C ASP A 319 17.45 25.76 4.90
N ILE A 320 16.63 25.92 3.84
CA ILE A 320 15.29 26.52 3.88
C ILE A 320 14.30 25.51 3.33
N ASN A 321 13.55 24.84 4.21
CA ASN A 321 12.54 23.84 3.87
C ASN A 321 11.59 23.58 5.04
N PRO A 322 10.42 22.96 4.81
CA PRO A 322 9.43 22.67 5.84
C PRO A 322 9.87 21.75 6.99
N LEU A 323 11.07 21.16 6.92
CA LEU A 323 11.64 20.34 7.98
C LEU A 323 12.78 21.05 8.73
N ALA A 324 13.17 22.24 8.29
CA ALA A 324 14.20 23.04 8.92
C ALA A 324 13.69 23.63 10.25
N VAL A 325 14.63 24.00 11.12
CA VAL A 325 14.32 24.69 12.37
C VAL A 325 14.51 26.17 12.14
N ASP A 326 13.49 26.95 12.49
CA ASP A 326 13.53 28.38 12.32
C ASP A 326 14.44 29.07 13.34
N VAL A 327 15.21 30.07 12.90
CA VAL A 327 16.13 30.82 13.76
C VAL A 327 15.43 32.12 14.18
N PRO A 328 15.06 32.29 15.46
CA PRO A 328 14.17 33.38 15.81
C PRO A 328 14.74 34.77 15.50
N GLY A 329 14.01 35.56 14.70
CA GLY A 329 14.26 36.98 14.45
C GLY A 329 15.46 37.28 13.56
N ASP A 330 15.92 36.32 12.76
CA ASP A 330 16.98 36.54 11.78
C ASP A 330 16.46 37.09 10.43
N GLY A 331 15.15 37.26 10.31
CA GLY A 331 14.45 37.84 9.17
C GLY A 331 14.23 36.87 8.01
N LYS A 332 14.45 35.57 8.23
CA LYS A 332 14.21 34.51 7.25
C LYS A 332 13.17 33.53 7.79
N ASP A 333 12.51 32.83 6.87
CA ASP A 333 11.54 31.79 7.17
C ASP A 333 12.16 30.46 6.72
N GLN A 334 12.89 29.80 7.62
CA GLN A 334 13.67 28.60 7.29
C GLN A 334 12.74 27.41 7.17
N ASP A 335 11.69 27.37 7.99
CA ASP A 335 10.74 26.26 8.07
C ASP A 335 9.55 26.40 7.11
N CYS A 336 9.59 27.39 6.21
CA CYS A 336 8.55 27.68 5.22
C CYS A 336 7.14 27.79 5.83
N SER A 337 7.03 28.24 7.08
CA SER A 337 5.75 28.41 7.79
C SER A 337 4.98 29.64 7.31
N GLY A 338 5.63 30.52 6.54
CA GLY A 338 5.10 31.75 5.97
C GLY A 338 5.54 33.02 6.71
N ALA A 339 6.31 32.89 7.80
CA ALA A 339 6.88 34.01 8.55
C ALA A 339 8.06 33.55 9.41
N ASP A 340 9.05 34.43 9.60
CA ASP A 340 10.12 34.26 10.59
C ASP A 340 9.55 34.12 12.01
N LEU A 341 10.03 33.10 12.72
CA LEU A 341 9.76 32.90 14.13
C LEU A 341 10.21 34.12 14.94
N ALA A 342 9.26 34.80 15.58
CA ALA A 342 9.60 35.95 16.41
C ALA A 342 10.56 35.55 17.55
N LEU A 343 11.56 36.41 17.80
CA LEU A 343 12.37 36.32 19.02
C LEU A 343 11.44 36.24 20.24
N PRO A 344 11.68 35.30 21.17
CA PRO A 344 10.91 35.25 22.41
C PRO A 344 11.00 36.61 23.09
N ASP A 345 9.86 37.21 23.41
CA ASP A 345 9.85 38.43 24.20
C ASP A 345 10.51 38.10 25.55
N PRO A 346 11.63 38.74 25.93
CA PRO A 346 12.25 38.51 27.23
C PRO A 346 11.29 38.84 28.41
N ALA A 347 10.17 39.51 28.16
CA ALA A 347 9.10 39.72 29.13
C ALA A 347 8.16 38.50 29.31
N VAL A 348 8.20 37.50 28.43
CA VAL A 348 7.72 36.14 28.77
C VAL A 348 8.79 35.52 29.64
N ALA A 349 8.85 36.02 30.87
CA ALA A 349 9.63 35.42 31.94
C ALA A 349 9.32 33.92 31.96
N GLU A 350 10.36 33.11 32.25
CA GLU A 350 10.17 31.82 32.91
C GLU A 350 8.97 31.98 33.85
N PRO A 351 7.88 31.19 33.68
CA PRO A 351 6.64 31.44 34.40
C PRO A 351 7.02 31.66 35.85
N GLU A 352 6.82 32.89 36.34
CA GLU A 352 7.33 33.33 37.64
C GLU A 352 6.96 32.22 38.60
N GLN A 353 7.94 31.42 39.05
CA GLN A 353 7.61 30.27 39.88
C GLN A 353 6.84 30.88 41.05
N PRO A 354 5.56 30.50 41.25
CA PRO A 354 4.77 31.15 42.28
C PRO A 354 5.59 31.11 43.55
N VAL A 355 5.74 32.22 44.26
CA VAL A 355 6.60 32.32 45.46
C VAL A 355 6.36 31.15 46.42
N ALA A 356 5.13 30.63 46.44
CA ALA A 356 4.71 29.41 47.12
C ALA A 356 5.47 28.12 46.74
N VAL A 357 5.79 27.88 45.46
CA VAL A 357 6.52 26.69 44.99
C VAL A 357 7.98 26.75 45.45
N ALA A 358 8.62 27.91 45.31
CA ALA A 358 10.00 28.12 45.75
C ALA A 358 10.13 28.04 47.29
N GLU A 359 9.11 28.47 48.05
CA GLU A 359 9.07 28.28 49.50
C GLU A 359 8.75 26.83 49.91
N GLN A 360 7.86 26.14 49.19
CA GLN A 360 7.56 24.72 49.44
C GLN A 360 8.77 23.83 49.16
N ALA A 361 9.55 24.11 48.11
CA ALA A 361 10.77 23.38 47.78
C ALA A 361 11.86 23.50 48.87
N LYS A 362 11.82 24.56 49.69
CA LYS A 362 12.74 24.75 50.83
C LYS A 362 12.31 24.00 52.08
N ARG A 363 11.10 23.44 52.14
CA ARG A 363 10.67 22.64 53.29
C ARG A 363 11.42 21.29 53.25
N PRO A 364 12.20 20.96 54.29
CA PRO A 364 12.86 19.67 54.33
C PRO A 364 11.80 18.57 54.36
N LEU A 365 11.88 17.65 53.41
CA LEU A 365 11.10 16.42 53.44
C LEU A 365 11.70 15.50 54.51
N PRO A 366 10.88 14.81 55.32
CA PRO A 366 11.38 13.77 56.22
C PRO A 366 12.22 12.74 55.46
N GLU A 367 13.38 12.37 56.01
CA GLU A 367 14.33 11.44 55.37
C GLU A 367 13.79 10.00 55.27
N ASP A 368 12.72 9.69 56.01
CA ASP A 368 12.11 8.37 56.14
C ASP A 368 10.83 8.19 55.29
N LEU A 369 10.56 9.10 54.35
CA LEU A 369 9.42 8.96 53.46
C LEU A 369 9.57 7.79 52.48
N ASN A 370 8.46 7.10 52.25
CA ASN A 370 8.33 6.11 51.18
C ASN A 370 7.78 6.76 49.91
N VAL A 371 8.32 6.38 48.75
CA VAL A 371 7.77 6.78 47.45
C VAL A 371 7.00 5.61 46.86
N ILE A 372 5.72 5.82 46.54
CA ILE A 372 4.87 4.85 45.86
C ILE A 372 4.58 5.37 44.44
N LEU A 373 5.16 4.72 43.44
CA LEU A 373 4.87 4.98 42.03
C LEU A 373 3.79 4.03 41.54
N ILE A 374 2.61 4.57 41.19
CA ILE A 374 1.50 3.82 40.60
C ILE A 374 1.41 4.20 39.12
N SER A 375 1.57 3.22 38.22
CA SER A 375 1.35 3.37 36.78
C SER A 375 0.27 2.39 36.33
N VAL A 376 -0.66 2.87 35.51
CA VAL A 376 -1.77 2.06 34.98
C VAL A 376 -1.63 2.00 33.46
N ASP A 377 -1.41 0.79 32.93
CA ASP A 377 -1.22 0.59 31.50
C ASP A 377 -2.49 0.96 30.73
N THR A 378 -2.32 1.66 29.61
CA THR A 378 -3.40 2.08 28.70
C THR A 378 -4.50 2.97 29.32
N LEU A 379 -4.25 3.63 30.46
CA LEU A 379 -5.22 4.53 31.08
C LEU A 379 -5.30 5.87 30.32
N ARG A 380 -6.51 6.28 29.92
CA ARG A 380 -6.76 7.57 29.28
C ARG A 380 -6.82 8.70 30.32
N TRP A 381 -6.48 9.93 29.94
CA TRP A 381 -6.35 11.06 30.86
C TRP A 381 -7.69 11.58 31.41
N ASP A 382 -8.80 11.37 30.70
CA ASP A 382 -10.12 11.94 31.00
C ASP A 382 -10.84 11.13 32.09
N MET A 383 -10.32 11.20 33.32
CA MET A 383 -10.89 10.56 34.50
C MET A 383 -11.90 11.47 35.23
N GLY A 384 -12.54 10.98 36.29
CA GLY A 384 -13.53 11.74 37.06
C GLY A 384 -13.02 13.10 37.54
N PHE A 385 -11.83 13.14 38.15
CA PHE A 385 -11.14 14.39 38.55
C PHE A 385 -10.76 15.32 37.38
N MET A 386 -10.82 14.85 36.13
CA MET A 386 -10.64 15.67 34.91
C MET A 386 -11.97 16.00 34.21
N GLY A 387 -13.12 15.70 34.84
CA GLY A 387 -14.46 16.06 34.34
C GLY A 387 -15.19 14.97 33.55
N TYR A 388 -14.75 13.70 33.63
CA TYR A 388 -15.46 12.60 32.97
C TYR A 388 -16.85 12.36 33.61
N PRO A 389 -17.93 12.23 32.82
CA PRO A 389 -19.30 12.29 33.34
C PRO A 389 -19.74 11.04 34.12
N ARG A 390 -19.02 9.92 34.01
CA ARG A 390 -19.37 8.67 34.69
C ARG A 390 -18.49 8.50 35.94
N ASN A 391 -19.11 8.10 37.05
CA ASN A 391 -18.40 7.80 38.30
C ASN A 391 -17.67 6.44 38.23
N ILE A 392 -16.56 6.40 37.50
CA ILE A 392 -15.75 5.17 37.31
C ILE A 392 -14.41 5.20 38.05
N THR A 393 -14.01 6.34 38.62
CA THR A 393 -12.71 6.52 39.31
C THR A 393 -12.78 7.11 40.74
N PRO A 394 -13.75 6.74 41.60
CA PRO A 394 -13.97 7.43 42.88
C PRO A 394 -12.75 7.40 43.82
N ALA A 395 -11.93 6.35 43.79
CA ALA A 395 -10.71 6.28 44.59
C ALA A 395 -9.59 7.21 44.08
N LEU A 396 -9.46 7.36 42.75
CA LEU A 396 -8.50 8.29 42.16
C LEU A 396 -8.93 9.73 42.35
N ASP A 397 -10.24 10.01 42.27
CA ASP A 397 -10.80 11.33 42.54
C ASP A 397 -10.54 11.74 44.01
N ALA A 398 -10.70 10.81 44.95
CA ALA A 398 -10.38 11.03 46.37
C ALA A 398 -8.88 11.24 46.63
N LEU A 399 -8.00 10.65 45.81
CA LEU A 399 -6.55 10.88 45.87
C LEU A 399 -6.19 12.26 45.27
N ALA A 400 -6.75 12.60 44.12
CA ALA A 400 -6.56 13.87 43.44
C ALA A 400 -6.94 15.06 44.33
N ALA A 401 -8.04 14.95 45.09
CA ALA A 401 -8.47 15.98 46.04
C ALA A 401 -7.49 16.25 47.20
N LYS A 402 -6.51 15.37 47.42
CA LYS A 402 -5.48 15.48 48.47
C LYS A 402 -4.08 15.77 47.91
N GLY A 403 -3.96 15.87 46.58
CA GLY A 403 -2.68 15.96 45.89
C GLY A 403 -2.62 17.10 44.88
N VAL A 404 -1.59 17.05 44.04
CA VAL A 404 -1.43 17.95 42.89
C VAL A 404 -1.75 17.16 41.63
N VAL A 405 -2.63 17.73 40.80
CA VAL A 405 -2.99 17.16 39.49
C VAL A 405 -2.23 17.93 38.41
N PHE A 406 -1.52 17.19 37.55
CA PHE A 406 -0.85 17.77 36.39
C PHE A 406 -1.77 17.64 35.17
N GLU A 407 -2.41 18.75 34.77
CA GLU A 407 -3.40 18.75 33.68
C GLU A 407 -2.76 18.62 32.28
N SER A 408 -1.50 19.05 32.14
CA SER A 408 -0.74 18.97 30.88
C SER A 408 0.44 18.01 31.02
N ASN A 409 0.14 16.72 31.17
CA ASN A 409 1.15 15.65 31.27
C ASN A 409 1.12 14.75 30.02
N TYR A 410 2.29 14.53 29.41
CA TYR A 410 2.42 13.80 28.16
C TYR A 410 3.25 12.53 28.34
N ALA A 411 2.76 11.42 27.80
CA ALA A 411 3.54 10.18 27.75
C ALA A 411 4.68 10.31 26.72
N MET A 412 5.84 9.73 27.04
CA MET A 412 7.02 9.70 26.16
C MET A 412 6.76 8.97 24.83
N SER A 413 5.75 8.09 24.80
CA SER A 413 5.33 7.36 23.61
C SER A 413 3.89 6.88 23.76
N SER A 414 3.19 6.68 22.64
CA SER A 414 1.87 6.02 22.60
C SER A 414 1.93 4.50 22.73
N TYR A 415 3.13 3.91 22.82
CA TYR A 415 3.35 2.48 22.94
C TYR A 415 3.97 2.11 24.30
N THR A 416 3.32 1.22 25.06
CA THR A 416 3.66 0.88 26.46
C THR A 416 5.15 0.62 26.66
N GLY A 417 5.74 -0.22 25.81
CA GLY A 417 7.17 -0.53 25.89
C GLY A 417 8.01 0.73 25.82
N LYS A 418 7.73 1.63 24.87
CA LYS A 418 8.49 2.86 24.62
C LYS A 418 8.10 4.02 25.54
N ALA A 419 7.09 3.86 26.39
CA ALA A 419 6.74 4.84 27.41
C ALA A 419 7.42 4.54 28.74
N ILE A 420 7.34 3.29 29.22
CA ILE A 420 7.77 2.93 30.57
C ILE A 420 9.29 2.98 30.74
N GLY A 421 10.06 2.40 29.81
CA GLY A 421 11.52 2.41 29.90
C GLY A 421 12.09 3.83 30.00
N PRO A 422 11.80 4.71 29.02
CA PRO A 422 12.19 6.12 29.02
C PRO A 422 11.78 6.86 30.30
N MET A 423 10.53 6.70 30.75
CA MET A 423 10.03 7.28 32.01
C MET A 423 10.87 6.87 33.23
N MET A 424 11.19 5.57 33.36
CA MET A 424 11.97 5.06 34.49
C MET A 424 13.44 5.49 34.44
N SER A 425 13.97 5.78 33.25
CA SER A 425 15.34 6.27 33.07
C SER A 425 15.49 7.79 33.16
N GLY A 426 14.38 8.54 33.05
CA GLY A 426 14.42 10.00 32.94
C GLY A 426 15.04 10.52 31.64
N LYS A 427 15.00 9.72 30.56
CA LYS A 427 15.61 10.05 29.25
C LYS A 427 14.61 9.86 28.12
N PHE A 428 14.78 10.62 27.03
CA PHE A 428 14.00 10.43 25.82
C PHE A 428 14.39 9.13 25.09
N PRO A 429 13.46 8.49 24.35
CA PRO A 429 13.79 7.34 23.52
C PRO A 429 14.91 7.60 22.49
N SER A 430 15.10 8.86 22.07
CA SER A 430 16.17 9.29 21.16
C SER A 430 17.54 9.33 21.81
N GLU A 431 17.59 9.36 23.14
CA GLU A 431 18.82 9.39 23.93
C GLU A 431 19.27 7.98 24.34
N THR A 432 18.49 6.95 24.01
CA THR A 432 18.77 5.58 24.43
C THR A 432 19.08 4.68 23.23
N HIS A 433 19.94 3.69 23.43
CA HIS A 433 20.37 2.80 22.36
C HIS A 433 19.30 1.73 22.07
N MET A 434 18.29 2.11 21.29
CA MET A 434 17.16 1.26 20.91
C MET A 434 17.46 0.56 19.57
N GLY A 435 17.60 -0.77 19.56
CA GLY A 435 18.02 -1.55 18.39
C GLY A 435 17.04 -1.64 17.20
N TRP A 436 16.31 -0.58 16.85
CA TRP A 436 15.32 -0.48 15.74
C TRP A 436 14.21 -1.56 15.74
N LYS A 437 14.10 -2.36 16.81
CA LYS A 437 13.09 -3.43 16.94
C LYS A 437 11.74 -2.83 17.31
N HIS A 438 10.68 -3.44 16.78
CA HIS A 438 9.29 -3.08 17.09
C HIS A 438 8.84 -3.60 18.47
N TYR A 439 9.36 -4.75 18.93
CA TYR A 439 9.03 -5.36 20.22
C TYR A 439 10.17 -5.17 21.23
N ASN A 440 9.82 -4.72 22.44
CA ASN A 440 10.76 -4.34 23.48
C ASN A 440 11.12 -5.53 24.37
N THR A 441 12.11 -6.31 23.94
CA THR A 441 13.02 -6.94 24.93
C THR A 441 14.12 -5.92 25.17
N TYR A 442 14.42 -5.59 26.43
CA TYR A 442 15.54 -4.73 26.83
C TYR A 442 16.75 -5.62 27.17
N PRO A 443 17.58 -6.02 26.19
CA PRO A 443 18.83 -6.72 26.47
C PRO A 443 19.80 -5.82 27.23
N GLU A 444 20.79 -6.41 27.91
CA GLU A 444 21.81 -5.67 28.68
C GLU A 444 22.56 -4.58 27.89
N LYS A 445 22.57 -4.67 26.55
CA LYS A 445 23.18 -3.68 25.66
C LYS A 445 22.30 -2.46 25.37
N ASP A 446 20.99 -2.55 25.65
CA ASP A 446 20.07 -1.42 25.56
C ASP A 446 20.16 -0.68 26.90
N ILE A 447 21.37 -0.16 27.17
CA ILE A 447 21.65 0.64 28.36
C ILE A 447 21.01 2.00 28.11
N MET A 448 20.11 2.38 29.02
CA MET A 448 19.58 3.74 29.10
C MET A 448 20.70 4.62 29.68
N VAL A 449 21.74 4.88 28.87
CA VAL A 449 22.92 5.68 29.27
C VAL A 449 22.50 7.09 29.52
#